data_AF-A0A953L6S2-F1
#
_entry.id   AF-A0A953L6S2-F1
#
_cell.length_a   1.000
_cell.length_b   1.000
_cell.length_c   1.000
_cell.angle_alpha   90.00
_cell.angle_beta   90.00
_cell.angle_gamma   90.00
#
_symmetry.space_group_name_H-M   'P 1'
#
loop_
_entity.id
_entity.type
_entity.pdbx_description
1 polymer ?
#
loop_
_entity_poly.entity_id
_entity_poly.type
_entity_poly.pdbx_seq_one_letter_code
_entity_poly.pdbx_strand_id
1 'polypeptide(L)'
;MSLMTPREAADLLSVSTKHLRKLTNAGVIRHVIVGNGTQRERRRYSAEDLQAFIDARSRQADPSNRPPGGPATKASHIIGIDFQALRAARENAKRRE
;
A
#
# COMPACT_ATOMS: atom_id res chain seq x y z
N MET A 1 11.02 2.23 -23.43
CA MET A 1 10.40 2.49 -22.10
C MET A 1 8.93 2.11 -22.18
N SER A 2 8.53 1.02 -21.52
CA SER A 2 7.13 0.57 -21.51
C SER A 2 6.38 1.22 -20.35
N LEU A 3 5.21 1.80 -20.65
CA LEU A 3 4.37 2.52 -19.69
C LEU A 3 3.23 1.63 -19.17
N MET A 4 3.35 1.22 -17.92
CA MET A 4 2.37 0.39 -17.22
C MET A 4 1.11 1.17 -16.85
N THR A 5 -0.03 0.49 -16.94
CA THR A 5 -1.29 0.98 -16.39
C THR A 5 -1.24 1.03 -14.86
N PRO A 6 -2.12 1.80 -14.20
CA PRO A 6 -2.21 1.80 -12.75
C PRO A 6 -2.54 0.44 -12.15
N ARG A 7 -3.21 -0.44 -12.91
CA ARG A 7 -3.53 -1.80 -12.45
C ARG A 7 -2.27 -2.66 -12.44
N GLU A 8 -1.56 -2.71 -13.57
CA GLU A 8 -0.31 -3.48 -13.69
C GLU A 8 0.75 -3.02 -12.68
N ALA A 9 0.92 -1.71 -12.50
CA ALA A 9 1.85 -1.17 -11.51
C ALA A 9 1.46 -1.53 -10.06
N ALA A 10 0.16 -1.59 -9.77
CA ALA A 10 -0.35 -1.95 -8.46
C ALA A 10 -0.17 -3.45 -8.18
N ASP A 11 -0.41 -4.31 -9.19
CA ASP A 11 -0.12 -5.74 -9.15
C ASP A 11 1.38 -6.00 -8.89
N LEU A 12 2.28 -5.29 -9.59
CA LEU A 12 3.73 -5.42 -9.40
C LEU A 12 4.15 -5.09 -7.97
N LEU A 13 3.62 -4.01 -7.40
CA LEU A 13 3.90 -3.59 -6.02
C LEU A 13 3.09 -4.37 -4.97
N SER A 14 2.21 -5.29 -5.38
CA SER A 14 1.27 -6.00 -4.49
C SER A 14 0.45 -5.06 -3.59
N VAL A 15 -0.01 -3.94 -4.14
CA VAL A 15 -0.85 -2.96 -3.44
C VAL A 15 -2.16 -2.71 -4.18
N SER A 16 -3.16 -2.14 -3.51
CA SER A 16 -4.36 -1.65 -4.20
C SER A 16 -4.05 -0.44 -5.07
N THR A 17 -4.73 -0.32 -6.22
CA THR A 17 -4.68 0.88 -7.08
C THR A 17 -5.01 2.18 -6.33
N LYS A 18 -5.86 2.11 -5.29
CA LYS A 18 -6.14 3.25 -4.40
C LYS A 18 -4.91 3.68 -3.60
N HIS A 19 -4.14 2.71 -3.11
CA HIS A 19 -2.89 2.96 -2.39
C HIS A 19 -1.85 3.56 -3.34
N LEU A 20 -1.69 2.99 -4.53
CA LEU A 20 -0.79 3.52 -5.56
C LEU A 20 -1.09 4.99 -5.88
N ARG A 21 -2.38 5.35 -6.03
CA ARG A 21 -2.80 6.75 -6.24
C ARG A 21 -2.43 7.66 -5.07
N LYS A 22 -2.52 7.19 -3.82
CA LYS A 22 -2.10 7.97 -2.65
C LYS A 22 -0.59 8.24 -2.66
N LEU A 23 0.23 7.23 -2.96
CA LEU A 23 1.68 7.38 -3.06
C LEU A 23 2.06 8.37 -4.17
N THR A 24 1.36 8.30 -5.30
CA THR A 24 1.55 9.22 -6.43
C THR A 24 1.16 10.65 -6.05
N ASN A 25 -0.01 10.84 -5.42
CA ASN A 25 -0.47 12.15 -4.97
C ASN A 25 0.44 12.74 -3.87
N ALA A 26 1.09 11.89 -3.06
CA ALA A 26 2.07 12.31 -2.07
C ALA A 26 3.46 12.61 -2.68
N GLY A 27 3.62 12.48 -4.00
CA GLY A 27 4.89 12.75 -4.70
C GLY A 27 5.96 11.68 -4.51
N VAL A 28 5.60 10.52 -3.96
CA VAL A 28 6.54 9.44 -3.63
C VAL A 28 6.91 8.60 -4.87
N ILE A 29 5.96 8.45 -5.80
CA ILE A 29 6.15 7.71 -7.05
C ILE A 29 5.89 8.66 -8.22
N ARG A 30 6.85 8.72 -9.14
CA ARG A 30 6.72 9.48 -10.38
C ARG A 30 5.73 8.79 -11.32
N HIS A 31 4.99 9.59 -12.07
CA HIS A 31 4.01 9.09 -13.03
C HIS A 31 3.99 9.98 -14.27
N VAL A 32 3.61 9.37 -15.39
CA VAL A 32 3.41 10.05 -16.67
C VAL A 32 1.92 10.19 -16.91
N ILE A 33 1.45 11.40 -17.20
CA ILE A 33 0.08 11.64 -17.61
C ILE A 33 0.01 11.43 -19.12
N VAL A 34 -0.64 10.34 -19.54
CA VAL A 34 -0.85 10.02 -20.95
C VAL A 34 -2.32 10.30 -21.26
N GLY A 35 -2.59 11.47 -21.80
CA GLY A 35 -3.95 11.93 -22.08
C GLY A 35 -3.96 13.31 -22.75
N ASN A 36 -5.06 13.62 -23.43
CA ASN A 36 -5.21 14.92 -24.10
C ASN A 36 -5.65 15.97 -23.08
N GLY A 37 -4.67 16.55 -22.39
CA GLY A 37 -4.88 17.57 -21.35
C GLY A 37 -5.79 17.11 -20.21
N THR A 38 -6.50 18.07 -19.61
CA THR A 38 -7.32 17.92 -18.39
C THR A 38 -8.58 17.07 -18.55
N GLN A 39 -9.04 16.76 -19.78
CA GLN A 39 -10.30 16.03 -19.97
C GLN A 39 -10.17 14.50 -19.84
N ARG A 40 -8.99 13.92 -20.13
CA ARG A 40 -8.77 12.46 -20.13
C ARG A 40 -7.38 12.08 -19.64
N GLU A 41 -6.97 12.61 -18.50
CA GLU A 41 -5.69 12.25 -17.89
C GLU A 41 -5.68 10.78 -17.46
N ARG A 42 -4.88 9.95 -18.15
CA ARG A 42 -4.60 8.58 -17.70
C ARG A 42 -3.18 8.52 -17.17
N ARG A 43 -3.05 8.22 -15.87
CA ARG A 43 -1.75 8.02 -15.24
C ARG A 43 -1.14 6.71 -15.72
N ARG A 44 0.13 6.76 -16.08
CA ARG A 44 0.97 5.63 -16.43
C ARG A 44 2.25 5.67 -15.60
N TYR A 45 2.84 4.51 -15.39
CA TYR A 45 4.06 4.36 -14.58
C TYR A 45 5.14 3.73 -15.45
N SER A 46 6.37 4.23 -15.35
CA SER A 46 7.50 3.55 -15.95
C SER A 46 7.96 2.42 -15.02
N ALA A 47 8.53 1.37 -15.60
CA ALA A 47 9.13 0.30 -14.80
C ALA A 47 10.31 0.82 -13.96
N GLU A 48 11.06 1.79 -14.48
CA GLU A 48 12.21 2.40 -13.80
C GLU A 48 11.80 3.19 -12.56
N ASP A 49 10.72 3.97 -12.62
CA ASP A 49 10.21 4.72 -11.46
C ASP A 49 9.67 3.79 -10.37
N LEU A 50 9.02 2.68 -10.76
CA LEU A 50 8.57 1.65 -9.81
C LEU A 50 9.77 0.96 -9.16
N GLN A 51 10.81 0.65 -9.93
CA GLN A 51 12.03 0.04 -9.43
C GLN A 51 12.79 0.99 -8.49
N ALA A 52 12.89 2.28 -8.84
CA ALA A 52 13.50 3.30 -7.99
C ALA A 52 12.75 3.45 -6.67
N PHE A 53 11.42 3.35 -6.69
CA PHE A 53 10.61 3.33 -5.47
C PHE A 53 10.89 2.10 -4.60
N ILE A 54 11.01 0.91 -5.21
CA ILE A 54 11.36 -0.32 -4.49
C ILE A 54 12.74 -0.18 -3.87
N ASP A 55 13.74 0.27 -4.64
CA ASP A 55 15.12 0.46 -4.19
C ASP A 55 15.20 1.44 -3.01
N ALA A 56 14.58 2.60 -3.13
CA ALA A 56 14.55 3.62 -2.07
C ALA A 56 13.87 3.14 -0.78
N ARG A 57 12.94 2.17 -0.87
CA ARG A 57 12.22 1.62 0.28
C ARG A 57 12.79 0.29 0.77
N SER A 58 13.61 -0.35 -0.06
CA SER A 58 14.32 -1.58 0.29
C SER A 58 15.32 -1.24 1.38
N ARG A 59 15.19 -1.91 2.52
CA ARG A 59 16.16 -1.85 3.60
C ARG A 59 16.69 -3.24 3.80
N GLN A 60 18.00 -3.38 3.80
CA GLN A 60 18.63 -4.62 4.22
C GLN A 60 18.35 -4.79 5.71
N ALA A 61 17.82 -5.94 6.10
CA ALA A 61 17.66 -6.24 7.51
C ALA A 61 19.06 -6.35 8.12
N ASP A 62 19.45 -5.35 8.91
CA ASP A 62 20.67 -5.44 9.71
C ASP A 62 20.50 -6.60 10.71
N PRO A 63 21.41 -7.59 10.74
CA PRO A 63 21.33 -8.71 11.69
C PRO A 63 21.43 -8.23 13.14
N SER A 64 21.86 -6.98 13.36
CA SER A 64 22.01 -6.37 14.69
C SER A 64 20.71 -5.76 15.25
N ASN A 65 19.63 -5.65 14.48
CA ASN A 65 18.33 -5.13 14.95
C ASN A 65 17.28 -6.24 15.15
N ARG A 66 17.73 -7.47 15.45
CA ARG A 66 16.83 -8.52 15.92
C ARG A 66 16.34 -8.12 17.31
N PRO A 67 15.04 -7.87 17.53
CA PRO A 67 14.55 -7.73 18.90
C PRO A 67 14.92 -9.00 19.67
N PRO A 68 15.39 -8.91 20.93
CA PRO A 68 15.67 -10.10 21.73
C PRO A 68 14.41 -10.97 21.71
N GLY A 69 14.57 -12.24 21.34
CA GLY A 69 13.48 -13.15 21.05
C GLY A 69 12.44 -13.15 22.18
N GLY A 70 11.27 -12.57 21.92
CA GLY A 70 10.11 -12.74 22.78
C GLY A 70 9.67 -14.22 22.79
N PRO A 71 9.11 -14.74 23.88
CA PRO A 71 8.75 -16.14 24.00
C PRO A 71 7.76 -16.54 22.89
N ALA A 72 8.05 -17.66 22.24
CA ALA A 72 7.23 -18.22 21.16
C ALA A 72 5.90 -18.74 21.71
N THR A 73 4.88 -17.90 21.75
CA THR A 73 3.50 -18.35 21.99
C THR A 73 2.99 -19.00 20.71
N LYS A 74 2.95 -20.33 20.68
CA LYS A 74 2.21 -21.08 19.67
C LYS A 74 0.73 -20.71 19.79
N ALA A 75 0.15 -20.13 18.75
CA ALA A 75 -1.30 -20.09 18.58
C ALA A 75 -1.63 -20.60 17.17
N SER A 76 -2.32 -21.73 17.17
CA SER A 76 -2.82 -22.50 16.04
C SER A 76 -3.73 -21.68 15.12
N HIS A 77 -3.69 -22.03 13.83
CA HIS A 77 -4.65 -21.76 12.76
C HIS A 77 -6.00 -21.14 13.22
N ILE A 78 -6.20 -19.83 13.03
CA ILE A 78 -7.54 -19.23 13.06
C ILE A 78 -7.69 -18.26 11.88
N ILE A 79 -8.68 -18.61 11.08
CA ILE A 79 -9.22 -17.98 9.89
C ILE A 79 -9.74 -16.57 10.22
N GLY A 80 -9.72 -15.68 9.23
CA GLY A 80 -10.07 -14.27 9.41
C GLY A 80 -11.53 -13.99 9.77
N ILE A 81 -11.81 -12.68 9.82
CA ILE A 81 -13.06 -11.96 10.12
C ILE A 81 -13.12 -11.49 11.59
N ASP A 82 -12.84 -10.19 11.81
CA ASP A 82 -13.82 -9.29 12.46
C ASP A 82 -13.34 -7.82 12.55
N PHE A 83 -13.46 -7.08 11.44
CA PHE A 83 -13.35 -5.61 11.47
C PHE A 83 -14.70 -4.91 11.74
N GLN A 84 -15.83 -5.65 11.78
CA GLN A 84 -17.16 -5.07 12.00
C GLN A 84 -17.50 -4.88 13.48
N ALA A 85 -17.00 -5.72 14.39
CA ALA A 85 -17.28 -5.62 15.82
C ALA A 85 -16.80 -4.29 16.45
N LEU A 86 -15.67 -3.76 15.99
CA LEU A 86 -15.09 -2.51 16.52
C LEU A 86 -15.91 -1.27 16.16
N ARG A 87 -16.71 -1.32 15.08
CA ARG A 87 -17.57 -0.19 14.66
C ARG A 87 -18.87 -0.14 15.45
N ALA A 88 -19.47 -1.28 15.79
CA ALA A 88 -20.72 -1.35 16.56
C ALA A 88 -20.54 -0.83 18.01
N ALA A 89 -19.39 -1.09 18.64
CA ALA A 89 -19.08 -0.59 19.97
C ALA A 89 -19.00 0.95 20.03
N ARG A 90 -18.56 1.60 18.95
CA ARG A 90 -18.43 3.06 18.87
C ARG A 90 -19.77 3.79 18.66
N GLU A 91 -20.69 3.19 17.92
CA GLU A 91 -22.03 3.75 17.68
C GLU A 91 -22.91 3.73 18.94
N ASN A 92 -22.78 2.68 19.78
CA ASN A 92 -23.59 2.57 20.99
C ASN A 92 -23.15 3.55 22.09
N ALA A 93 -21.86 3.90 22.13
CA ALA A 93 -21.32 4.92 23.03
C ALA A 93 -21.83 6.33 22.73
N LYS A 94 -22.31 6.59 21.51
CA LYS A 94 -22.78 7.91 21.06
C LYS A 94 -24.28 8.14 21.24
N ARG A 95 -25.05 7.11 21.62
CA ARG A 95 -26.51 7.20 21.87
C ARG A 95 -26.87 7.25 23.36
N ARG A 96 -25.90 7.29 24.26
CA ARG A 96 -26.09 7.45 25.70
C ARG A 96 -25.53 8.77 26.21
N GLU A 97 -25.91 9.85 25.54
CA GLU A 97 -25.89 11.23 26.05
C GLU A 97 -27.24 11.88 25.75
#